data_AF-A0A8R7PA79-F1
#
_entry.id   AF-A0A8R7PA79-F1
#
_cell.length_a   1.000
_cell.length_b   1.000
_cell.length_c   1.000
_cell.angle_alpha   90.00
_cell.angle_beta   90.00
_cell.angle_gamma   90.00
#
_symmetry.space_group_name_H-M   'P 1'
#
loop_
_entity.id
_entity.type
_entity.pdbx_description
1 polymer ?
#
loop_
_entity_poly.entity_id
_entity_poly.type
_entity_poly.pdbx_seq_one_letter_code
_entity_poly.pdbx_strand_id
1 'polypeptide(L)'
;MVSPHYEVFVILNPRYNGHEDQVDPVILEEPESDSEWPPPVFDLHVFSSKSGSWKERSVFRQGDAAATVSGMRRHLDWFDDRRHAVYCRGNLYVHCKTDFIMRICLSNDKYQVIKPPMDREPDDYQKLHLGRSEKGVYLATATFKTSRLMVWVLEESCGHANWVLKHNNCLTPIQDDLRPVLGPWVLQDINFNEYLKECKERNQHGDDLEWLIEKKLELNSVKKDLGEEKFEWDFENDNVLHKEDEVDGRGSGYFGILGFHPYKEVVFLHVSMCRGLA
;
A
#
# COMPACT_ATOMS: atom_id res chain seq x y z
N MET A 1 -6.15 20.92 -19.33
CA MET A 1 -5.75 21.80 -18.23
C MET A 1 -6.37 21.24 -16.96
N VAL A 2 -5.55 20.78 -16.00
CA VAL A 2 -6.06 20.31 -14.70
C VAL A 2 -6.45 21.55 -13.88
N SER A 3 -7.59 21.52 -13.20
CA SER A 3 -7.99 22.64 -12.33
C SER A 3 -6.92 22.86 -11.26
N PRO A 4 -6.51 24.12 -10.96
CA PRO A 4 -5.58 24.39 -9.87
C PRO A 4 -6.20 24.14 -8.48
N HIS A 5 -7.51 23.86 -8.44
CA HIS A 5 -8.22 23.63 -7.21
C HIS A 5 -8.18 22.15 -6.80
N TYR A 6 -7.90 21.91 -5.53
CA TYR A 6 -7.85 20.59 -4.94
C TYR A 6 -8.63 20.57 -3.63
N GLU A 7 -9.08 19.38 -3.28
CA GLU A 7 -9.70 19.08 -2.00
C GLU A 7 -8.86 18.03 -1.28
N VAL A 8 -8.74 18.15 0.03
CA VAL A 8 -8.04 17.16 0.88
C VAL A 8 -9.05 16.55 1.82
N PHE A 9 -9.19 15.23 1.76
CA PHE A 9 -10.12 14.47 2.58
C PHE A 9 -9.36 13.81 3.73
N VAL A 10 -9.79 14.06 4.96
CA VAL A 10 -9.29 13.34 6.14
C VAL A 10 -10.22 12.17 6.38
N ILE A 11 -9.68 10.96 6.24
CA ILE A 11 -10.42 9.73 6.48
C ILE A 11 -9.98 9.20 7.84
N LEU A 12 -10.81 9.47 8.85
CA LEU A 12 -10.59 8.98 10.20
C LEU A 12 -10.77 7.46 10.19
N ASN A 13 -9.71 6.76 10.57
CA ASN A 13 -9.80 5.33 10.80
C ASN A 13 -9.47 5.07 12.27
N PRO A 14 -10.43 4.59 13.07
CA PRO A 14 -10.18 4.30 14.47
C PRO A 14 -9.11 3.19 14.55
N ARG A 15 -7.97 3.54 15.16
CA ARG A 15 -6.95 2.57 15.54
C ARG A 15 -7.44 1.92 16.82
N TYR A 16 -7.67 0.61 16.77
CA TYR A 16 -7.97 -0.16 17.97
C TYR A 16 -6.66 -0.85 18.37
N ASN A 17 -5.89 -0.18 19.22
CA ASN A 17 -4.72 -0.81 19.82
C ASN A 17 -5.20 -1.96 20.71
N GLY A 18 -4.84 -3.19 20.35
CA GLY A 18 -4.98 -4.36 21.23
C GLY A 18 -3.97 -4.39 22.38
N HIS A 19 -3.16 -3.34 22.53
CA HIS A 19 -2.29 -3.13 23.69
C HIS A 19 -2.94 -2.10 24.61
N GLU A 20 -3.24 -2.52 25.84
CA GLU A 20 -3.96 -1.75 26.87
C GLU A 20 -3.30 -0.42 27.29
N ASP A 21 -2.10 -0.07 26.78
CA ASP A 21 -1.28 0.98 27.38
C ASP A 21 -1.16 2.30 26.61
N GLN A 22 -1.81 2.49 25.46
CA GLN A 22 -1.82 3.81 24.79
C GLN A 22 -3.20 4.13 24.21
N VAL A 23 -3.97 4.87 25.01
CA VAL A 23 -5.25 5.48 24.64
C VAL A 23 -4.97 6.65 23.70
N ASP A 24 -5.31 6.49 22.42
CA ASP A 24 -5.31 7.58 21.44
C ASP A 24 -6.42 8.59 21.86
N PRO A 25 -6.15 9.89 22.05
CA PRO A 25 -7.09 10.81 22.70
C PRO A 25 -8.33 11.21 21.87
N VAL A 26 -8.55 10.60 20.71
CA VAL A 26 -9.76 10.83 19.91
C VAL A 26 -10.71 9.64 20.09
N ILE A 27 -11.26 9.52 21.30
CA ILE A 27 -12.41 8.64 21.56
C ILE A 27 -13.63 9.33 20.94
N LEU A 28 -13.87 9.07 19.66
CA LEU A 28 -15.24 9.06 19.15
C LEU A 28 -15.97 7.97 19.96
N GLU A 29 -17.19 8.25 20.43
CA GLU A 29 -18.02 7.26 21.13
C GLU A 29 -17.87 5.89 20.44
N GLU A 30 -17.37 4.89 21.17
CA GLU A 30 -17.06 3.62 20.54
C GLU A 30 -18.36 3.02 20.00
N PRO A 31 -18.46 2.80 18.68
CA PRO A 31 -19.68 2.26 18.11
C PRO A 31 -19.95 0.87 18.68
N GLU A 32 -21.23 0.52 18.85
CA GLU A 32 -21.64 -0.77 19.38
C GLU A 32 -21.03 -1.92 18.56
N SER A 33 -20.64 -3.01 19.23
CA SER A 33 -19.92 -4.14 18.60
C SER A 33 -20.65 -4.73 17.38
N ASP A 34 -21.97 -4.68 17.39
CA ASP A 34 -22.84 -5.31 16.39
C ASP A 34 -23.29 -4.31 15.32
N SER A 35 -22.86 -3.04 15.43
CA SER A 35 -23.11 -2.02 14.42
C SER A 35 -22.46 -2.37 13.09
N GLU A 36 -23.10 -1.95 12.00
CA GLU A 36 -22.60 -2.11 10.65
C GLU A 36 -21.33 -1.27 10.42
N TRP A 37 -20.33 -1.87 9.77
CA TRP A 37 -19.09 -1.23 9.37
C TRP A 37 -18.81 -1.44 7.87
N PRO A 38 -18.46 -0.37 7.10
CA PRO A 38 -18.43 1.03 7.51
C PRO A 38 -19.84 1.60 7.79
N PRO A 39 -19.94 2.69 8.58
CA PRO A 39 -21.21 3.22 9.06
C PRO A 39 -22.07 3.80 7.93
N PRO A 40 -23.41 3.74 7.99
CA PRO A 40 -24.28 4.25 6.92
C PRO A 40 -24.04 5.71 6.51
N VAL A 41 -23.60 6.54 7.47
CA VAL A 41 -23.16 7.92 7.24
C VAL A 41 -21.71 8.04 7.71
N PHE A 42 -20.87 8.66 6.89
CA PHE A 42 -19.46 8.90 7.20
C PHE A 42 -19.17 10.39 7.09
N ASP A 43 -18.86 11.03 8.22
CA ASP A 43 -18.55 12.45 8.28
C ASP A 43 -17.06 12.68 8.05
N LEU A 44 -16.76 13.38 6.96
CA LEU A 44 -15.39 13.67 6.53
C LEU A 44 -15.06 15.14 6.77
N HIS A 45 -13.82 15.40 7.18
CA HIS A 45 -13.28 16.74 7.16
C HIS A 45 -12.60 16.98 5.82
N VAL A 46 -13.09 17.98 5.08
CA VAL A 46 -12.63 18.28 3.72
C VAL A 46 -12.10 19.70 3.66
N PHE A 47 -10.83 19.84 3.32
CA PHE A 47 -10.23 21.13 2.99
C PHE A 47 -10.51 21.46 1.52
N SER A 48 -10.90 22.69 1.22
CA SER A 48 -11.01 23.19 -0.16
C SER A 48 -10.02 24.30 -0.41
N SER A 49 -9.17 24.15 -1.43
CA SER A 49 -8.25 25.23 -1.82
C SER A 49 -8.96 26.45 -2.42
N LYS A 50 -10.24 26.33 -2.81
CA LYS A 50 -11.07 27.46 -3.26
C LYS A 50 -11.46 28.40 -2.12
N SER A 51 -11.85 27.83 -0.98
CA SER A 51 -12.27 28.60 0.20
C SER A 51 -11.16 28.78 1.22
N GLY A 52 -10.07 28.01 1.11
CA GLY A 52 -8.97 28.02 2.08
C GLY A 52 -9.37 27.52 3.46
N SER A 53 -10.41 26.68 3.56
CA SER A 53 -10.99 26.27 4.83
C SER A 53 -11.40 24.80 4.86
N TRP A 54 -11.41 24.24 6.07
CA TRP A 54 -11.94 22.92 6.38
C TRP A 54 -13.46 23.01 6.58
N LYS A 55 -14.18 22.05 6.04
CA LYS A 55 -15.62 21.88 6.24
C LYS A 55 -15.94 20.41 6.48
N GLU A 56 -16.98 20.16 7.26
CA GLU A 56 -17.55 18.84 7.41
C GLU A 56 -18.39 18.49 6.18
N ARG A 57 -18.27 17.25 5.72
CA ARG A 57 -19.00 16.71 4.57
C ARG A 57 -19.41 15.28 4.89
N SER A 58 -20.72 15.05 5.00
CA SER A 58 -21.29 13.73 5.20
C SER A 58 -21.40 12.98 3.86
N VAL A 59 -20.94 11.74 3.82
CA VAL A 59 -21.17 10.82 2.68
C VAL A 59 -21.97 9.61 3.11
N PHE A 60 -22.84 9.13 2.22
CA PHE A 60 -23.85 8.11 2.54
C PHE A 60 -23.52 6.77 1.86
N ARG A 61 -23.57 5.67 2.63
CA ARG A 61 -23.35 4.33 2.10
C ARG A 61 -24.48 3.93 1.16
N GLN A 62 -24.12 3.41 0.00
CA GLN A 62 -25.02 2.72 -0.91
C GLN A 62 -24.67 1.23 -0.94
N GLY A 63 -25.65 0.39 -0.59
CA GLY A 63 -25.48 -1.06 -0.50
C GLY A 63 -25.05 -1.53 0.88
N ASP A 64 -24.61 -2.79 0.95
CA ASP A 64 -24.40 -3.50 2.19
C ASP A 64 -23.12 -3.08 2.92
N ALA A 65 -23.07 -3.40 4.22
CA ALA A 65 -21.89 -3.18 5.03
C ALA A 65 -20.79 -4.19 4.64
N ALA A 66 -19.53 -3.86 4.92
CA ALA A 66 -18.44 -4.80 4.72
C ALA A 66 -18.42 -5.88 5.81
N ALA A 67 -18.64 -5.45 7.06
CA ALA A 67 -18.54 -6.25 8.27
C ALA A 67 -19.33 -5.61 9.42
N THR A 68 -19.28 -6.19 10.61
CA THR A 68 -19.65 -5.52 11.86
C THR A 68 -18.44 -4.81 12.46
N VAL A 69 -18.66 -3.88 13.39
CA VAL A 69 -17.60 -3.24 14.17
C VAL A 69 -16.73 -4.27 14.91
N SER A 70 -17.33 -5.33 15.47
CA SER A 70 -16.60 -6.43 16.09
C SER A 70 -15.72 -7.20 15.10
N GLY A 71 -16.22 -7.49 13.90
CA GLY A 71 -15.44 -8.10 12.82
C GLY A 71 -14.26 -7.22 12.39
N MET A 72 -14.49 -5.91 12.31
CA MET A 72 -13.46 -4.91 12.03
C MET A 72 -12.39 -4.85 13.13
N ARG A 73 -12.77 -4.87 14.41
CA ARG A 73 -11.84 -4.83 15.56
C ARG A 73 -10.93 -6.05 15.63
N ARG A 74 -11.43 -7.22 15.26
CA ARG A 74 -10.65 -8.47 15.21
C ARG A 74 -9.58 -8.46 14.13
N HIS A 75 -9.63 -7.53 13.19
CA HIS A 75 -8.60 -7.36 12.20
C HIS A 75 -7.33 -6.82 12.85
N LEU A 76 -6.29 -7.64 12.85
CA LEU A 76 -4.96 -7.27 13.33
C LEU A 76 -4.46 -6.08 12.49
N ASP A 77 -4.21 -4.94 13.14
CA ASP A 77 -3.46 -3.84 12.54
C ASP A 77 -1.97 -4.22 12.67
N TRP A 78 -1.38 -4.78 11.62
CA TRP A 78 0.06 -4.95 11.61
C TRP A 78 0.75 -3.59 11.47
N PHE A 79 1.93 -3.44 12.08
CA PHE A 79 2.67 -2.19 12.19
C PHE A 79 3.02 -1.52 10.83
N ASP A 80 2.88 -2.23 9.70
CA ASP A 80 3.14 -1.72 8.34
C ASP A 80 1.89 -1.79 7.43
N ASP A 81 0.68 -1.78 8.00
CA ASP A 81 -0.57 -1.63 7.23
C ASP A 81 -0.69 -0.21 6.65
N ARG A 82 0.07 0.05 5.58
CA ARG A 82 -0.02 1.28 4.81
C ARG A 82 -1.33 1.27 4.05
N ARG A 83 -2.21 2.20 4.39
CA ARG A 83 -3.49 2.37 3.74
C ARG A 83 -3.37 3.36 2.60
N HIS A 84 -3.64 2.87 1.41
CA HIS A 84 -3.47 3.61 0.18
C HIS A 84 -4.81 4.24 -0.23
N ALA A 85 -4.75 5.44 -0.81
CA ALA A 85 -5.90 6.10 -1.40
C ALA A 85 -5.57 6.56 -2.82
N VAL A 86 -6.54 6.42 -3.72
CA VAL A 86 -6.37 6.66 -5.15
C VAL A 86 -7.54 7.48 -5.65
N TYR A 87 -7.25 8.58 -6.34
CA TYR A 87 -8.25 9.32 -7.10
C TYR A 87 -8.27 8.85 -8.56
N CYS A 88 -9.42 8.39 -9.03
CA CYS A 88 -9.60 7.95 -10.42
C CYS A 88 -11.00 8.31 -10.94
N ARG A 89 -11.04 8.94 -12.12
CA ARG A 89 -12.28 9.25 -12.87
C ARG A 89 -13.41 9.86 -12.03
N GLY A 90 -13.09 10.79 -11.12
CA GLY A 90 -14.09 11.49 -10.30
C GLY A 90 -14.44 10.82 -8.97
N ASN A 91 -13.86 9.67 -8.66
CA ASN A 91 -14.09 8.94 -7.41
C ASN A 91 -12.79 8.77 -6.64
N LEU A 92 -12.91 8.75 -5.32
CA LEU A 92 -11.81 8.44 -4.40
C LEU A 92 -11.97 6.98 -3.92
N TYR A 93 -10.92 6.19 -4.06
CA TYR A 93 -10.86 4.79 -3.65
C TYR A 93 -9.91 4.71 -2.47
N VAL A 94 -10.37 4.15 -1.37
CA VAL A 94 -9.65 4.19 -0.09
C VAL A 94 -9.57 2.79 0.44
N HIS A 95 -8.37 2.30 0.68
CA HIS A 95 -8.14 1.02 1.34
C HIS A 95 -8.44 1.15 2.84
N CYS A 96 -9.39 0.36 3.32
CA CYS A 96 -9.90 0.41 4.69
C CYS A 96 -9.52 -0.85 5.48
N LYS A 97 -9.74 -0.80 6.81
CA LYS A 97 -9.56 -1.95 7.69
C LYS A 97 -10.43 -3.10 7.20
N THR A 98 -9.96 -4.35 7.31
CA THR A 98 -10.58 -5.53 6.68
C THR A 98 -10.51 -5.57 5.16
N ASP A 99 -9.55 -4.84 4.57
CA ASP A 99 -9.13 -4.92 3.17
C ASP A 99 -10.20 -4.58 2.12
N PHE A 100 -11.38 -4.11 2.53
CA PHE A 100 -12.35 -3.56 1.61
C PHE A 100 -11.90 -2.19 1.10
N ILE A 101 -12.37 -1.83 -0.10
CA ILE A 101 -12.15 -0.52 -0.67
C ILE A 101 -13.43 0.31 -0.53
N MET A 102 -13.31 1.47 0.11
CA MET A 102 -14.36 2.48 0.12
C MET A 102 -14.24 3.33 -1.14
N ARG A 103 -15.25 3.28 -2.00
CA ARG A 103 -15.35 4.09 -3.22
C ARG A 103 -16.29 5.27 -2.98
N ILE A 104 -15.73 6.47 -2.82
CA ILE A 104 -16.47 7.70 -2.57
C ILE A 104 -16.68 8.45 -3.89
N CYS A 105 -17.94 8.70 -4.24
CA CYS A 105 -18.32 9.48 -5.40
C CYS A 105 -18.48 10.95 -5.02
N LEU A 106 -17.52 11.78 -5.44
CA LEU A 106 -17.43 13.17 -5.02
C LEU A 106 -18.52 14.08 -5.60
N SER A 107 -19.28 13.60 -6.60
CA SER A 107 -20.35 14.39 -7.24
C SER A 107 -21.73 14.24 -6.60
N ASN A 108 -21.95 13.18 -5.81
CA ASN A 108 -23.27 12.88 -5.24
C ASN A 108 -23.24 12.50 -3.76
N ASP A 109 -22.08 12.63 -3.11
CA ASP A 109 -21.89 12.36 -1.68
C ASP A 109 -22.29 10.94 -1.27
N LYS A 110 -22.16 9.98 -2.19
CA LYS A 110 -22.39 8.56 -1.91
C LYS A 110 -21.08 7.82 -1.91
N TYR A 111 -21.02 6.77 -1.10
CA TYR A 111 -19.93 5.84 -1.16
C TYR A 111 -20.41 4.40 -1.20
N GLN A 112 -19.59 3.51 -1.75
CA GLN A 112 -19.87 2.09 -1.87
C GLN A 112 -18.71 1.27 -1.30
N VAL A 113 -19.03 0.09 -0.80
CA VAL A 113 -18.06 -0.89 -0.35
C VAL A 113 -17.73 -1.83 -1.50
N ILE A 114 -16.45 -1.98 -1.81
CA ILE A 114 -15.95 -2.99 -2.74
C ILE A 114 -15.19 -4.01 -1.91
N LYS A 115 -15.68 -5.26 -1.91
CA LYS A 115 -15.04 -6.36 -1.19
C LYS A 115 -13.68 -6.68 -1.82
N PRO A 116 -12.69 -7.14 -1.04
CA PRO A 116 -11.43 -7.60 -1.60
C PRO A 116 -11.66 -8.79 -2.55
N PRO A 117 -10.75 -9.05 -3.51
CA PRO A 117 -10.88 -10.16 -4.45
C PRO A 117 -10.71 -11.54 -3.81
N MET A 118 -10.16 -11.61 -2.59
CA MET A 118 -9.91 -12.86 -1.88
C MET A 118 -10.28 -12.73 -0.41
N ASP A 119 -10.80 -13.83 0.15
CA ASP A 119 -10.92 -13.99 1.59
C ASP A 119 -9.52 -14.24 2.18
N ARG A 120 -9.23 -13.60 3.31
CA ARG A 120 -7.90 -13.65 3.93
C ARG A 120 -7.62 -15.06 4.46
N GLU A 121 -6.59 -15.71 3.92
CA GLU A 121 -6.03 -16.90 4.58
C GLU A 121 -5.26 -16.47 5.84
N PRO A 122 -5.47 -17.09 7.02
CA PRO A 122 -4.89 -16.64 8.29
C PRO A 122 -3.37 -16.69 8.37
N ASP A 123 -2.73 -17.42 7.45
CA ASP A 123 -1.36 -17.93 7.63
C ASP A 123 -0.35 -17.36 6.62
N ASP A 124 -0.76 -16.38 5.80
CA ASP A 124 0.12 -15.70 4.86
C ASP A 124 0.05 -14.17 5.03
N TYR A 125 1.22 -13.55 5.11
CA TYR A 125 1.38 -12.11 5.27
C TYR A 125 1.07 -11.43 3.93
N GLN A 126 -0.21 -11.27 3.63
CA GLN A 126 -0.68 -10.64 2.39
C GLN A 126 -0.88 -9.14 2.62
N LYS A 127 0.03 -8.33 2.10
CA LYS A 127 -0.11 -6.88 2.02
C LYS A 127 -0.77 -6.51 0.70
N LEU A 128 -1.92 -5.85 0.77
CA LEU A 128 -2.61 -5.33 -0.41
C LEU A 128 -2.17 -3.90 -0.70
N HIS A 129 -1.82 -3.64 -1.96
CA HIS A 129 -1.43 -2.33 -2.45
C HIS A 129 -2.47 -1.82 -3.44
N LEU A 130 -3.15 -0.73 -3.10
CA LEU A 130 -4.12 -0.06 -3.97
C LEU A 130 -3.42 1.08 -4.72
N GLY A 131 -3.54 1.11 -6.04
CA GLY A 131 -2.91 2.12 -6.87
C GLY A 131 -3.68 2.46 -8.14
N ARG A 132 -3.15 3.42 -8.90
CA ARG A 132 -3.68 3.79 -10.22
C ARG A 132 -2.66 3.47 -11.29
N SER A 133 -3.11 2.85 -12.37
CA SER A 133 -2.34 2.67 -13.59
C SER A 133 -3.16 3.08 -14.81
N GLU A 134 -2.71 2.76 -16.02
CA GLU A 134 -3.26 3.24 -17.28
C GLU A 134 -4.76 2.97 -17.41
N LYS A 135 -5.21 1.74 -17.08
CA LYS A 135 -6.63 1.37 -17.29
C LYS A 135 -7.57 1.80 -16.16
N GLY A 136 -7.06 2.20 -14.99
CA GLY A 136 -7.89 2.57 -13.86
C GLY A 136 -7.27 2.26 -12.49
N VAL A 137 -8.07 1.65 -11.61
CA VAL A 137 -7.69 1.31 -10.23
C VAL A 137 -7.22 -0.13 -10.17
N TYR A 138 -6.11 -0.34 -9.48
CA TYR A 138 -5.42 -1.62 -9.37
C TYR A 138 -5.28 -1.99 -7.91
N LEU A 139 -5.39 -3.28 -7.64
CA LEU A 139 -5.04 -3.88 -6.36
C LEU A 139 -3.97 -4.93 -6.64
N ALA A 140 -2.92 -4.99 -5.84
CA ALA A 140 -1.90 -6.02 -5.98
C ALA A 140 -1.45 -6.55 -4.63
N THR A 141 -0.94 -7.78 -4.63
CA THR A 141 -0.24 -8.35 -3.48
C THR A 141 0.92 -9.21 -3.95
N ALA A 142 1.97 -9.25 -3.13
CA ALA A 142 3.10 -10.14 -3.28
C ALA A 142 3.20 -10.99 -2.02
N THR A 143 3.08 -12.31 -2.16
CA THR A 143 3.16 -13.24 -1.03
C THR A 143 4.61 -13.54 -0.67
N PHE A 144 4.93 -13.53 0.62
CA PHE A 144 6.30 -13.79 1.05
C PHE A 144 6.72 -15.25 0.80
N LYS A 145 5.88 -16.21 1.18
CA LYS A 145 6.21 -17.65 1.13
C LYS A 145 6.36 -18.19 -0.30
N THR A 146 5.55 -17.68 -1.23
CA THR A 146 5.47 -18.21 -2.60
C THR A 146 6.03 -17.27 -3.65
N SER A 147 6.51 -16.07 -3.24
CA SER A 147 6.96 -15.00 -4.13
C SER A 147 5.92 -14.70 -5.23
N ARG A 148 4.63 -14.89 -4.94
CA ARG A 148 3.56 -14.85 -5.93
C ARG A 148 3.00 -13.45 -6.03
N LEU A 149 3.15 -12.83 -7.19
CA LEU A 149 2.56 -11.56 -7.53
C LEU A 149 1.17 -11.78 -8.14
N MET A 150 0.17 -11.17 -7.52
CA MET A 150 -1.18 -11.10 -8.04
C MET A 150 -1.59 -9.65 -8.24
N VAL A 151 -2.17 -9.34 -9.40
CA VAL A 151 -2.64 -8.00 -9.75
C VAL A 151 -4.07 -8.09 -10.30
N TRP A 152 -4.98 -7.36 -9.67
CA TRP A 152 -6.37 -7.20 -10.06
C TRP A 152 -6.62 -5.80 -10.59
N VAL A 153 -7.45 -5.72 -11.63
CA VAL A 153 -7.97 -4.45 -12.17
C VAL A 153 -9.43 -4.31 -11.77
N LEU A 154 -9.79 -3.13 -11.29
CA LEU A 154 -11.18 -2.83 -10.97
C LEU A 154 -11.94 -2.53 -12.26
N GLU A 155 -12.91 -3.38 -12.59
CA GLU A 155 -13.84 -3.15 -13.68
C GLU A 155 -15.18 -2.68 -13.12
N GLU A 156 -15.62 -1.50 -13.56
CA GLU A 156 -16.84 -0.85 -13.10
C GLU A 156 -17.87 -0.83 -14.24
N SER A 157 -19.04 -1.43 -14.01
CA SER A 157 -20.15 -1.42 -14.97
C SER A 157 -21.49 -1.41 -14.24
N CYS A 158 -22.42 -0.57 -14.71
CA CYS A 158 -23.82 -0.55 -14.24
C CYS A 158 -23.99 -0.59 -12.70
N GLY A 159 -23.21 0.19 -11.96
CA GLY A 159 -23.28 0.27 -10.50
C GLY A 159 -22.62 -0.88 -9.73
N HIS A 160 -21.97 -1.81 -10.43
CA HIS A 160 -21.18 -2.90 -9.86
C HIS A 160 -19.70 -2.64 -10.11
N ALA A 161 -18.89 -2.97 -9.12
CA ALA A 161 -17.43 -2.87 -9.18
C ALA A 161 -16.85 -4.23 -8.82
N ASN A 162 -16.18 -4.86 -9.79
CA ASN A 162 -15.64 -6.21 -9.66
C ASN A 162 -14.14 -6.21 -9.91
N TRP A 163 -13.41 -7.00 -9.12
CA TRP A 163 -11.99 -7.23 -9.34
C TRP A 163 -11.78 -8.30 -10.40
N VAL A 164 -10.99 -8.00 -11.42
CA VAL A 164 -10.59 -8.96 -12.45
C VAL A 164 -9.10 -9.22 -12.33
N LEU A 165 -8.72 -10.46 -12.03
CA LEU A 165 -7.32 -10.89 -11.94
C LEU A 165 -6.69 -10.82 -13.34
N LYS A 166 -5.67 -9.98 -13.52
CA LYS A 166 -4.95 -9.82 -14.79
C LYS A 166 -3.56 -10.44 -14.75
N HIS A 167 -2.93 -10.48 -13.58
CA HIS A 167 -1.60 -11.07 -13.42
C HIS A 167 -1.58 -12.00 -12.21
N ASN A 168 -0.95 -13.16 -12.36
CA ASN A 168 -0.86 -14.16 -11.31
C ASN A 168 0.33 -15.09 -11.57
N ASN A 169 1.54 -14.68 -11.18
CA ASN A 169 2.76 -15.44 -11.42
C ASN A 169 3.66 -15.47 -10.18
N CYS A 170 4.47 -16.51 -10.07
CA CYS A 170 5.57 -16.52 -9.12
C CYS A 170 6.72 -15.70 -9.70
N LEU A 171 7.18 -14.72 -8.92
CA LEU A 171 8.42 -14.00 -9.19
C LEU A 171 9.56 -15.01 -9.03
N THR A 172 10.49 -14.98 -9.98
CA THR A 172 11.70 -15.78 -9.89
C THR A 172 12.49 -15.36 -8.64
N PRO A 173 13.02 -16.31 -7.86
CA PRO A 173 13.92 -16.02 -6.77
C PRO A 173 15.08 -15.17 -7.29
N ILE A 174 15.21 -13.94 -6.81
CA ILE A 174 16.38 -13.10 -7.11
C ILE A 174 17.43 -13.44 -6.06
N GLN A 175 18.64 -13.79 -6.51
CA GLN A 175 19.77 -13.88 -5.61
C GLN A 175 20.02 -12.47 -5.06
N ASP A 176 19.76 -12.29 -3.77
CA ASP A 176 20.27 -11.16 -2.98
C ASP A 176 21.78 -11.39 -2.80
N ASP A 177 22.50 -11.42 -3.92
CA ASP A 177 23.94 -11.33 -3.90
C ASP A 177 24.20 -9.97 -3.28
N LEU A 178 24.75 -9.99 -2.07
CA LEU A 178 25.06 -8.87 -1.18
C LEU A 178 25.93 -7.77 -1.82
N ARG A 179 26.12 -7.79 -3.14
CA ARG A 179 26.71 -6.75 -3.95
C ARG A 179 25.73 -5.59 -4.03
N PRO A 180 26.11 -4.41 -3.54
CA PRO A 180 25.33 -3.21 -3.75
C PRO A 180 25.16 -3.03 -5.26
N VAL A 181 23.93 -3.17 -5.76
CA VAL A 181 23.62 -2.82 -7.14
C VAL A 181 23.71 -1.31 -7.22
N LEU A 182 24.91 -0.79 -7.45
CA LEU A 182 25.13 0.63 -7.68
C LEU A 182 24.55 0.98 -9.05
N GLY A 183 23.29 1.38 -9.02
CA GLY A 183 22.54 1.82 -10.19
C GLY A 183 21.39 2.75 -9.78
N PRO A 184 20.68 3.36 -10.74
CA PRO A 184 19.62 4.34 -10.52
C PRO A 184 18.37 3.78 -9.82
N TRP A 185 18.35 2.47 -9.54
CA TRP A 185 17.26 1.77 -8.84
C TRP A 185 17.62 1.36 -7.40
N VAL A 186 18.70 1.91 -6.83
CA VAL A 186 18.94 1.83 -5.37
C VAL A 186 17.85 2.61 -4.66
N LEU A 187 17.09 1.94 -3.78
CA LEU A 187 16.10 2.62 -2.97
C LEU A 187 16.80 3.59 -2.02
N GLN A 188 16.70 4.88 -2.31
CA GLN A 188 17.22 5.92 -1.44
C GLN A 188 16.14 6.26 -0.43
N ASP A 189 16.20 5.63 0.74
CA ASP A 189 15.23 5.91 1.78
C ASP A 189 15.66 7.16 2.57
N ILE A 190 15.11 8.31 2.15
CA ILE A 190 15.34 9.64 2.76
C ILE A 190 14.86 9.66 4.23
N ASN A 191 13.85 8.84 4.55
CA ASN A 191 13.23 8.80 5.89
C ASN A 191 13.68 7.59 6.72
N PHE A 192 14.57 6.74 6.21
CA PHE A 192 15.05 5.56 6.92
C PHE A 192 15.59 5.88 8.32
N ASN A 193 16.21 7.05 8.50
CA ASN A 193 16.69 7.48 9.80
C ASN A 193 15.55 7.80 10.79
N GLU A 194 14.43 8.35 10.30
CA GLU A 194 13.23 8.58 11.12
C GLU A 194 12.55 7.25 11.47
N TYR A 195 12.41 6.34 10.50
CA TYR A 195 11.92 4.98 10.75
C TYR A 195 12.76 4.26 11.81
N LEU A 196 14.09 4.31 11.67
CA LEU A 196 15.01 3.73 12.64
C LEU A 196 14.88 4.35 14.03
N LYS A 197 14.65 5.65 14.09
CA LYS A 197 14.45 6.39 15.34
C LYS A 197 13.16 5.97 16.02
N GLU A 198 12.05 5.86 15.28
CA GLU A 198 10.76 5.37 15.79
C GLU A 198 10.86 3.92 16.31
N CYS A 199 11.56 3.04 15.60
CA CYS A 199 11.79 1.65 16.04
C CYS A 199 12.63 1.58 17.32
N LYS A 200 13.67 2.41 17.44
CA LYS A 200 14.51 2.51 18.65
C LYS A 200 13.76 3.08 19.85
N GLU A 201 12.94 4.11 19.65
CA GLU A 201 12.14 4.76 20.70
C GLU A 201 11.06 3.82 21.28
N ARG A 202 10.64 2.80 20.53
CA ARG A 202 9.63 1.82 20.94
C ARG A 202 10.20 0.49 21.47
N ASN A 203 11.51 0.39 21.71
CA ASN A 203 12.20 -0.82 22.18
C ASN A 203 11.92 -2.09 21.33
N GLN A 204 11.70 -1.93 20.03
CA GLN A 204 11.54 -3.06 19.11
C GLN A 204 12.93 -3.50 18.63
N HIS A 205 13.68 -4.17 19.51
CA HIS A 205 14.87 -4.94 19.11
C HIS A 205 14.40 -6.30 18.57
N GLY A 206 14.05 -6.32 17.29
CA GLY A 206 13.99 -7.56 16.51
C GLY A 206 15.24 -7.69 15.65
N ASP A 207 15.67 -8.92 15.39
CA ASP A 207 16.83 -9.25 14.56
C ASP A 207 16.79 -8.55 13.18
N ASP A 208 15.58 -8.31 12.65
CA ASP A 208 15.33 -7.58 11.39
C ASP A 208 15.81 -6.11 11.42
N LEU A 209 15.71 -5.43 12.57
CA LEU A 209 16.13 -4.03 12.69
C LEU A 209 17.65 -3.89 12.71
N GLU A 210 18.33 -4.82 13.37
CA GLU A 210 19.79 -4.84 13.44
C GLU A 210 20.38 -5.17 12.06
N TRP A 211 19.76 -6.12 11.34
CA TRP A 211 20.06 -6.44 9.94
C TRP A 211 19.87 -5.24 8.99
N LEU A 212 18.76 -4.49 9.13
CA LEU A 212 18.50 -3.28 8.34
C LEU A 212 19.55 -2.17 8.57
N ILE A 213 20.02 -2.00 9.81
CA ILE A 213 21.05 -1.01 10.17
C ILE A 213 22.40 -1.37 9.53
N GLU A 214 22.80 -2.63 9.66
CA GLU A 214 24.03 -3.15 9.05
C GLU A 214 24.01 -2.96 7.53
N LYS A 215 22.87 -3.31 6.88
CA LYS A 215 22.67 -3.12 5.44
C LYS A 215 22.79 -1.67 4.99
N LYS A 216 22.25 -0.70 5.76
CA LYS A 216 22.40 0.72 5.43
C LYS A 216 23.86 1.16 5.49
N LEU A 217 24.62 0.68 6.48
CA LEU A 217 26.03 1.03 6.64
C LEU A 217 26.88 0.47 5.48
N GLU A 218 26.61 -0.78 5.07
CA GLU A 218 27.24 -1.38 3.89
C GLU A 218 26.91 -0.63 2.58
N LEU A 219 25.64 -0.25 2.37
CA LEU A 219 25.23 0.47 1.16
C LEU A 219 25.89 1.85 1.07
N ASN A 220 26.03 2.54 2.21
CA ASN A 220 26.66 3.86 2.28
C ASN A 220 28.19 3.80 2.12
N SER A 221 28.85 2.73 2.56
CA SER A 221 30.31 2.56 2.36
C SER A 221 30.63 2.30 0.89
N VAL A 222 29.84 1.46 0.21
CA VAL A 222 30.09 1.10 -1.20
C VAL A 222 29.73 2.23 -2.17
N LYS A 223 28.71 3.05 -1.86
CA LYS A 223 28.44 4.31 -2.60
C LYS A 223 29.62 5.30 -2.57
N LYS A 224 30.47 5.25 -1.55
CA LYS A 224 31.60 6.16 -1.40
C LYS A 224 32.79 5.77 -2.30
N ASP A 225 32.89 4.50 -2.68
CA ASP A 225 34.04 3.93 -3.39
C ASP A 225 33.86 3.81 -4.90
N LEU A 226 32.62 3.83 -5.42
CA LEU A 226 32.30 3.65 -6.83
C LEU A 226 31.38 4.79 -7.30
N GLY A 227 31.87 5.61 -8.24
CA GLY A 227 31.14 6.74 -8.80
C GLY A 227 29.83 6.33 -9.49
N GLU A 228 28.88 7.26 -9.58
CA GLU A 228 27.53 7.06 -10.13
C GLU A 228 27.57 6.59 -11.59
N GLU A 229 27.39 5.29 -11.84
CA GLU A 229 27.18 4.77 -13.19
C GLU A 229 25.76 5.09 -13.68
N LYS A 230 25.69 5.59 -14.91
CA LYS A 230 24.48 6.12 -15.52
C LYS A 230 23.74 5.01 -16.27
N PHE A 231 22.80 4.36 -15.59
CA PHE A 231 21.91 3.36 -16.20
C PHE A 231 20.66 4.06 -16.76
N GLU A 232 20.43 3.96 -18.06
CA GLU A 232 19.21 4.47 -18.70
C GLU A 232 18.17 3.35 -18.72
N TRP A 233 16.96 3.64 -18.24
CA TRP A 233 15.84 2.69 -18.23
C TRP A 233 15.19 2.61 -19.61
N ASP A 234 14.87 1.39 -20.05
CA ASP A 234 14.06 1.11 -21.22
C ASP A 234 12.76 0.44 -20.79
N PHE A 235 11.63 1.10 -21.06
CA PHE A 235 10.30 0.62 -20.70
C PHE A 235 9.79 -0.49 -21.63
N GLU A 236 10.45 -0.71 -22.77
CA GLU A 236 10.10 -1.75 -23.73
C GLU A 236 10.77 -3.08 -23.39
N ASN A 237 11.68 -3.09 -22.42
CA ASN A 237 12.34 -4.31 -21.96
C ASN A 237 11.51 -4.96 -20.83
N ASP A 238 10.60 -5.85 -21.21
CA ASP A 238 9.76 -6.65 -20.30
C ASP A 238 10.55 -7.64 -19.41
N ASN A 239 11.89 -7.67 -19.54
CA ASN A 239 12.72 -8.51 -18.69
C ASN A 239 12.88 -7.86 -17.32
N VAL A 240 12.12 -8.38 -16.36
CA VAL A 240 12.23 -8.11 -14.91
C VAL A 240 13.67 -8.32 -14.40
N LEU A 241 14.51 -9.06 -15.15
CA LEU A 241 15.86 -9.48 -14.75
C LEU A 241 16.88 -9.33 -15.88
N HIS A 242 18.09 -8.89 -15.54
CA HIS A 242 19.26 -9.22 -16.35
C HIS A 242 19.56 -10.71 -16.18
N LYS A 243 19.88 -11.43 -17.26
CA LYS A 243 20.17 -12.89 -17.25
C LYS A 243 21.28 -13.32 -16.27
N GLU A 244 22.04 -12.37 -15.75
CA GLU A 244 23.11 -12.58 -14.77
C GLU A 244 22.57 -12.72 -13.33
N ASP A 245 21.31 -12.35 -13.07
CA ASP A 245 20.64 -12.40 -11.76
C ASP A 245 19.80 -13.68 -11.56
N GLU A 246 19.65 -14.54 -12.58
CA GLU A 246 18.88 -15.79 -12.52
C GLU A 246 19.77 -16.97 -12.11
N VAL A 247 19.45 -17.64 -10.99
CA VAL A 247 20.13 -18.86 -10.55
C VAL A 247 19.16 -19.99 -10.21
N ASP A 248 19.61 -21.21 -10.50
CA ASP A 248 18.97 -22.49 -10.22
C ASP A 248 19.07 -22.83 -8.72
N GLY A 249 18.34 -22.10 -7.86
CA GLY A 249 18.19 -22.46 -6.44
C GLY A 249 18.03 -21.31 -5.45
N ARG A 250 16.90 -21.37 -4.70
CA ARG A 250 16.66 -20.90 -3.32
C ARG A 250 17.36 -19.60 -2.84
N GLY A 251 17.23 -18.49 -3.58
CA GLY A 251 17.48 -17.13 -3.07
C GLY A 251 16.21 -16.52 -2.48
N SER A 252 16.16 -16.24 -1.17
CA SER A 252 14.94 -15.75 -0.49
C SER A 252 14.91 -14.21 -0.36
N GLY A 253 14.82 -13.50 -1.48
CA GLY A 253 14.54 -12.05 -1.44
C GLY A 253 13.08 -11.75 -1.09
N TYR A 254 12.83 -10.90 -0.10
CA TYR A 254 11.48 -10.40 0.21
C TYR A 254 11.04 -9.42 -0.88
N PHE A 255 9.95 -9.74 -1.60
CA PHE A 255 9.34 -8.81 -2.55
C PHE A 255 8.26 -7.97 -1.87
N GLY A 256 8.35 -6.65 -2.00
CA GLY A 256 7.27 -5.72 -1.64
C GLY A 256 6.85 -4.86 -2.82
N ILE A 257 5.61 -4.34 -2.77
CA ILE A 257 5.07 -3.46 -3.82
C ILE A 257 5.28 -2.00 -3.39
N LEU A 258 5.95 -1.22 -4.26
CA LEU A 258 6.15 0.21 -4.09
C LEU A 258 4.98 1.03 -4.67
N GLY A 259 4.41 0.58 -5.79
CA GLY A 259 3.30 1.27 -6.45
C GLY A 259 3.14 0.91 -7.90
N PHE A 260 2.41 1.75 -8.64
CA PHE A 260 2.12 1.54 -10.06
C PHE A 260 2.54 2.75 -10.88
N HIS A 261 2.96 2.52 -12.12
CA HIS A 261 3.18 3.62 -13.05
C HIS A 261 1.84 4.23 -13.46
N PRO A 262 1.67 5.57 -13.38
CA PRO A 262 0.36 6.22 -13.52
C PRO A 262 -0.22 6.19 -14.95
N TYR A 263 0.59 5.86 -15.95
CA TYR A 263 0.21 5.92 -17.38
C TYR A 263 0.62 4.69 -18.21
N LYS A 264 1.22 3.68 -17.57
CA LYS A 264 1.69 2.46 -18.24
C LYS A 264 1.39 1.29 -17.32
N GLU A 265 1.09 0.13 -17.87
CA GLU A 265 0.79 -1.10 -17.13
C GLU A 265 2.05 -1.73 -16.49
N VAL A 266 2.65 -1.00 -15.53
CA VAL A 266 3.90 -1.34 -14.86
C VAL A 266 3.69 -1.28 -13.34
N VAL A 267 4.22 -2.27 -12.62
CA VAL A 267 4.15 -2.35 -11.15
C VAL A 267 5.56 -2.27 -10.58
N PHE A 268 5.78 -1.28 -9.73
CA PHE A 268 7.07 -1.12 -9.06
C PHE A 268 7.15 -2.04 -7.85
N LEU A 269 8.19 -2.84 -7.80
CA LEU A 269 8.49 -3.76 -6.71
C LEU A 269 9.79 -3.33 -6.04
N HIS A 270 10.03 -3.85 -4.84
CA HIS A 270 11.34 -3.82 -4.22
C HIS A 270 11.74 -5.20 -3.72
N VAL A 271 13.03 -5.50 -3.75
CA VAL A 271 13.63 -6.68 -3.13
C VAL A 271 14.35 -6.24 -1.88
N SER A 272 14.01 -6.83 -0.74
CA SER A 272 14.67 -6.64 0.55
C SER A 272 14.78 -5.16 1.00
N MET A 273 13.90 -4.29 0.49
CA MET A 273 13.94 -2.83 0.65
C MET A 273 15.24 -2.16 0.15
N CYS A 274 16.07 -2.85 -0.61
CA CYS A 274 17.37 -2.35 -1.08
C CYS A 274 17.38 -2.04 -2.59
N ARG A 275 16.67 -2.84 -3.38
CA ARG A 275 16.66 -2.75 -4.85
C ARG A 275 15.24 -2.54 -5.36
N GLY A 276 15.00 -1.52 -6.18
CA GLY A 276 13.75 -1.32 -6.91
C GLY A 276 13.72 -2.14 -8.21
N LEU A 277 12.53 -2.61 -8.58
CA LEU A 277 12.21 -3.30 -9.83
C LEU A 277 10.92 -2.71 -10.42
N ALA A 278 10.66 -2.91 -11.70
CA ALA A 278 9.49 -2.41 -12.42
C ALA A 278 8.94 -3.47 -13.38
#